data_AF-A0A1Q4Z328-F1
#
_entry.id   AF-A0A1Q4Z328-F1
#
_cell.length_a   1.000
_cell.length_b   1.000
_cell.length_c   1.000
_cell.angle_alpha   90.00
_cell.angle_beta   90.00
_cell.angle_gamma   90.00
#
_symmetry.space_group_name_H-M   'P 1'
#
loop_
_entity.id
_entity.type
_entity.pdbx_description
1 polymer ?
#
loop_
_entity_poly.entity_id
_entity_poly.type
_entity_poly.pdbx_seq_one_letter_code
_entity_poly.pdbx_strand_id
1 'polypeptide(L)'
;MTHGQDSGDGALSRREAQERKDRLKAEFGSRLRVLLDLTGLSSREFALRYPAYKDSAIRFTYLPGKSLPPWDFLHDLLTEVSRRADDPAATQRRTELFTAYRQVLVDTGADVRGSDQNSLLLRLLDGEEVLRRLGAELAEVRARENQLRLDLEEEIRRAQASPGVGGQDRRHQLEEETRALAQRRDALVRRRGGLITELDDCRARLAVIEAAEGSGDLVPVGSGGGAGLHQTSVLPPPPELPTVSEPSKSGGRRPLVLIGAAVAAVLLAGGGAVAGIWATGTEDANNRAASPKPTTPSASATPGTTASSTPSRTASSAGATPGTPAPEQRSWSLIEDLVPMDTYPEGTKRSFTAGALTVNNRVYPKTLYAFEAERTWQLSREYSTFTASAGVSDSTPSGDVITFTVEVDGVIFKEFTMAPGDTVKKVTIDVSEAFRVKLTALESFSTHEGYGAWIDPIVTK
;
A
#
# COMPACT_ATOMS: atom_id res chain seq x y z
N MET A 1 3.79 -53.39 -30.10
CA MET A 1 4.72 -52.33 -30.53
C MET A 1 3.93 -51.30 -31.32
N THR A 2 3.43 -50.27 -30.65
CA THR A 2 2.76 -49.13 -31.29
C THR A 2 3.07 -47.91 -30.43
N HIS A 3 4.24 -47.31 -30.68
CA HIS A 3 4.64 -46.01 -30.13
C HIS A 3 5.19 -45.19 -31.28
N GLY A 4 4.67 -43.96 -31.44
CA GLY A 4 5.36 -42.93 -32.21
C GLY A 4 4.50 -42.23 -33.26
N GLN A 5 3.44 -41.51 -32.84
CA GLN A 5 2.86 -40.48 -33.73
C GLN A 5 2.17 -39.29 -33.04
N ASP A 6 2.28 -39.11 -31.72
CA ASP A 6 1.63 -38.00 -30.99
C ASP A 6 2.56 -36.81 -30.65
N SER A 7 3.82 -36.81 -31.08
CA SER A 7 4.80 -35.83 -30.60
C SER A 7 4.83 -34.49 -31.37
N GLY A 8 4.12 -34.38 -32.51
CA GLY A 8 4.14 -33.20 -33.39
C GLY A 8 3.09 -32.14 -33.04
N ASP A 9 1.87 -32.55 -32.71
CA ASP A 9 0.74 -31.63 -32.50
C ASP A 9 0.94 -30.75 -31.25
N GLY A 10 1.56 -31.30 -30.20
CA GLY A 10 1.83 -30.53 -28.97
C GLY A 10 2.80 -29.37 -29.14
N ALA A 11 3.72 -29.43 -30.12
CA ALA A 11 4.68 -28.35 -30.37
C ALA A 11 4.02 -27.17 -31.10
N LEU A 12 3.14 -27.46 -32.06
CA LEU A 12 2.38 -26.43 -32.78
C LEU A 12 1.41 -25.70 -31.85
N SER A 13 0.65 -26.42 -31.02
CA SER A 13 -0.26 -25.80 -30.06
C SER A 13 0.45 -24.93 -29.03
N ARG A 14 1.66 -25.32 -28.58
CA ARG A 14 2.48 -24.47 -27.68
C ARG A 14 2.95 -23.19 -28.36
N ARG A 15 3.32 -23.26 -29.63
CA ARG A 15 3.75 -22.10 -30.41
C ARG A 15 2.60 -21.12 -30.63
N GLU A 16 1.43 -21.60 -31.03
CA GLU A 16 0.23 -20.77 -31.18
C GLU A 16 -0.18 -20.11 -29.86
N ALA A 17 -0.11 -20.86 -28.75
CA ALA A 17 -0.37 -20.31 -27.42
C ALA A 17 0.64 -19.19 -27.06
N GLN A 18 1.92 -19.38 -27.37
CA GLN A 18 2.95 -18.36 -27.13
C GLN A 18 2.75 -17.12 -28.00
N GLU A 19 2.46 -17.29 -29.30
CA GLU A 19 2.19 -16.18 -30.22
C GLU A 19 0.94 -15.39 -29.79
N ARG A 20 -0.09 -16.06 -29.26
CA ARG A 20 -1.25 -15.40 -28.68
C ARG A 20 -0.88 -14.58 -27.44
N LYS A 21 -0.06 -15.12 -26.54
CA LYS A 21 0.41 -14.39 -25.34
C LYS A 21 1.21 -13.15 -25.73
N ASP A 22 2.11 -13.28 -26.69
CA ASP A 22 2.96 -12.18 -27.15
C ASP A 22 2.12 -11.08 -27.84
N ARG A 23 1.09 -11.48 -28.60
CA ARG A 23 0.12 -10.54 -29.18
C ARG A 23 -0.63 -9.74 -28.13
N LEU A 24 -1.11 -10.39 -27.06
CA LEU A 24 -1.82 -9.71 -25.97
C LEU A 24 -0.92 -8.72 -25.23
N LYS A 25 0.33 -9.10 -24.94
CA LYS A 25 1.30 -8.19 -24.33
C LYS A 25 1.64 -7.01 -25.24
N ALA A 26 1.80 -7.23 -26.54
CA ALA A 26 2.05 -6.17 -27.51
C ALA A 26 0.88 -5.17 -27.60
N GLU A 27 -0.36 -5.67 -27.59
CA GLU A 27 -1.55 -4.83 -27.52
C GLU A 27 -1.56 -4.00 -26.24
N PHE A 28 -1.26 -4.60 -25.09
CA PHE A 28 -1.14 -3.87 -23.84
C PHE A 28 -0.03 -2.80 -23.89
N GLY A 29 1.14 -3.13 -24.43
CA GLY A 29 2.25 -2.18 -24.62
C GLY A 29 1.88 -0.98 -25.48
N SER A 30 1.04 -1.19 -26.51
CA SER A 30 0.49 -0.09 -27.33
C SER A 30 -0.39 0.87 -26.51
N ARG A 31 -1.20 0.35 -25.57
CA ARG A 31 -2.02 1.17 -24.67
C ARG A 31 -1.15 1.96 -23.70
N LEU A 32 -0.08 1.35 -23.16
CA LEU A 32 0.89 2.05 -22.31
C LEU A 32 1.58 3.21 -23.04
N ARG A 33 1.87 3.03 -24.33
CA ARG A 33 2.43 4.11 -25.15
C ARG A 33 1.48 5.30 -25.24
N VAL A 34 0.21 5.06 -25.53
CA VAL A 34 -0.81 6.13 -25.56
C VAL A 34 -0.88 6.85 -24.21
N LEU A 35 -0.85 6.13 -23.10
CA LEU A 35 -0.84 6.74 -21.77
C LEU A 35 0.42 7.55 -21.50
N LEU A 36 1.60 7.05 -21.90
CA LEU A 36 2.85 7.81 -21.77
C LEU A 36 2.81 9.09 -22.61
N ASP A 37 2.29 9.03 -23.83
CA ASP A 37 2.12 10.20 -24.68
C ASP A 37 1.17 11.25 -24.05
N LEU A 38 0.13 10.81 -23.32
CA LEU A 38 -0.78 11.69 -22.58
C LEU A 38 -0.10 12.41 -21.41
N THR A 39 0.91 11.79 -20.78
CA THR A 39 1.76 12.52 -19.80
C THR A 39 2.59 13.62 -20.48
N GLY A 40 2.78 13.51 -21.80
CA GLY A 40 3.72 14.25 -22.64
C GLY A 40 5.11 14.39 -22.06
N LEU A 41 5.54 13.38 -21.31
CA LEU A 41 6.92 13.08 -20.99
C LEU A 41 7.44 12.05 -21.99
N SER A 42 8.69 12.19 -22.40
CA SER A 42 9.42 11.10 -23.03
C SER A 42 9.71 9.98 -22.03
N SER A 43 10.01 8.77 -22.50
CA SER A 43 10.40 7.64 -21.62
C SER A 43 11.61 7.98 -20.75
N ARG A 44 12.54 8.79 -21.27
CA ARG A 44 13.73 9.25 -20.55
C ARG A 44 13.39 10.24 -19.46
N GLU A 45 12.51 11.20 -19.72
CA GLU A 45 12.05 12.16 -18.72
C GLU A 45 11.24 11.47 -17.62
N PHE A 46 10.41 10.49 -18.00
CA PHE A 46 9.69 9.66 -17.05
C PHE A 46 10.66 8.88 -16.15
N ALA A 47 11.68 8.22 -16.71
CA ALA A 47 12.71 7.51 -15.94
C ALA A 47 13.55 8.44 -15.03
N LEU A 48 13.81 9.67 -15.46
CA LEU A 48 14.50 10.67 -14.62
C LEU A 48 13.66 11.06 -13.40
N ARG A 49 12.34 11.12 -13.57
CA ARG A 49 11.40 11.47 -12.50
C ARG A 49 11.09 10.29 -11.58
N TYR A 50 11.16 9.08 -12.11
CA TYR A 50 10.96 7.83 -11.39
C TYR A 50 12.20 6.94 -11.55
N PRO A 51 13.28 7.19 -10.76
CA PRO A 51 14.56 6.48 -10.91
C PRO A 51 14.50 4.98 -10.68
N ALA A 52 13.40 4.47 -10.11
CA ALA A 52 13.12 3.05 -9.99
C ALA A 52 13.06 2.34 -11.35
N TYR A 53 12.73 3.06 -12.43
CA TYR A 53 12.60 2.49 -13.77
C TYR A 53 13.73 2.94 -14.69
N LYS A 54 14.40 1.97 -15.32
CA LYS A 54 15.40 2.26 -16.36
C LYS A 54 14.69 2.67 -17.65
N ASP A 55 15.15 3.73 -18.31
CA ASP A 55 14.64 4.15 -19.64
C ASP A 55 14.67 2.99 -20.65
N SER A 56 15.71 2.15 -20.58
CA SER A 56 15.81 0.95 -21.41
C SER A 56 14.70 -0.06 -21.15
N ALA A 57 14.29 -0.27 -19.90
CA ALA A 57 13.19 -1.16 -19.56
C ALA A 57 11.87 -0.63 -20.13
N ILE A 58 11.59 0.66 -19.94
CA ILE A 58 10.39 1.32 -20.46
C ILE A 58 10.36 1.19 -21.99
N ARG A 59 11.42 1.65 -22.67
CA ARG A 59 11.46 1.77 -24.12
C ARG A 59 11.53 0.44 -24.84
N PHE A 60 12.34 -0.50 -24.35
CA PHE A 60 12.63 -1.75 -25.06
C PHE A 60 11.88 -2.97 -24.53
N THR A 61 11.23 -2.86 -23.37
CA THR A 61 10.58 -4.00 -22.72
C THR A 61 9.09 -3.76 -22.51
N TYR A 62 8.69 -2.68 -21.83
CA TYR A 62 7.29 -2.44 -21.46
C TYR A 62 6.46 -1.90 -22.64
N LEU A 63 6.89 -0.81 -23.27
CA LEU A 63 6.16 -0.19 -24.39
C LEU A 63 6.03 -1.11 -25.62
N PRO A 64 7.00 -1.98 -25.95
CA PRO A 64 6.83 -2.97 -27.00
C PRO A 64 6.03 -4.20 -26.57
N GLY A 65 5.73 -4.36 -25.27
CA GLY A 65 5.02 -5.53 -24.75
C GLY A 65 5.86 -6.81 -24.69
N LYS A 66 7.18 -6.72 -24.51
CA LYS A 66 8.02 -7.92 -24.30
C LYS A 66 7.78 -8.52 -22.91
N SER A 67 7.71 -7.65 -21.91
CA SER A 67 7.29 -7.99 -20.56
C SER A 67 6.19 -7.04 -20.11
N LEU A 68 5.42 -7.51 -19.14
CA LEU A 68 4.46 -6.67 -18.44
C LEU A 68 5.23 -5.81 -17.42
N PRO A 69 4.94 -4.50 -17.32
CA PRO A 69 5.60 -3.66 -16.36
C PRO A 69 5.18 -4.01 -14.93
N PRO A 70 5.99 -3.67 -13.91
CA PRO A 70 5.59 -3.80 -12.52
C PRO A 70 4.36 -2.92 -12.22
N TRP A 71 3.64 -3.28 -11.15
CA TRP A 71 2.46 -2.54 -10.70
C TRP A 71 2.73 -1.05 -10.46
N ASP A 72 3.84 -0.73 -9.81
CA ASP A 72 4.19 0.65 -9.45
C ASP A 72 4.37 1.53 -10.69
N PHE A 73 4.90 0.96 -11.79
CA PHE A 73 5.04 1.68 -13.05
C PHE A 73 3.68 2.11 -13.61
N LEU A 74 2.67 1.23 -13.56
CA LEU A 74 1.32 1.57 -14.02
C LEU A 74 0.70 2.67 -13.16
N HIS A 75 0.94 2.63 -11.85
CA HIS A 75 0.45 3.64 -10.92
C HIS A 75 1.09 5.01 -11.15
N ASP A 76 2.42 5.05 -11.28
CA ASP A 76 3.18 6.28 -11.55
C ASP A 76 2.80 6.87 -12.91
N LEU A 77 2.61 6.02 -13.93
CA LEU A 77 2.17 6.45 -15.25
C LEU A 77 0.80 7.13 -15.18
N LEU A 78 -0.17 6.51 -14.53
CA LEU A 78 -1.52 7.09 -14.35
C LEU A 78 -1.52 8.34 -13.48
N THR A 79 -0.62 8.42 -12.50
CA THR A 79 -0.44 9.60 -11.65
C THR A 79 0.04 10.79 -12.49
N GLU A 80 1.00 10.58 -13.39
CA GLU A 80 1.45 11.64 -14.31
C GLU A 80 0.39 12.02 -15.35
N VAL A 81 -0.37 11.04 -15.87
CA VAL A 81 -1.51 11.34 -16.76
C VAL A 81 -2.51 12.24 -16.04
N SER A 82 -2.88 11.89 -14.81
CA SER A 82 -3.85 12.65 -14.01
C SER A 82 -3.34 14.06 -13.69
N ARG A 83 -2.05 14.19 -13.36
CA ARG A 83 -1.43 15.48 -13.02
C ARG A 83 -1.44 16.46 -14.19
N ARG A 84 -1.23 15.98 -15.41
CA ARG A 84 -1.09 16.85 -16.58
C ARG A 84 -2.42 17.17 -17.23
N ALA A 85 -3.41 16.30 -17.07
CA ALA A 85 -4.59 16.29 -17.89
C ALA A 85 -5.84 16.86 -17.22
N ASP A 86 -5.83 17.39 -15.99
CA ASP A 86 -7.06 17.87 -15.28
C ASP A 86 -8.32 17.06 -15.64
N ASP A 87 -8.14 15.74 -15.64
CA ASP A 87 -8.91 14.88 -16.52
C ASP A 87 -10.10 14.30 -15.76
N PRO A 88 -11.35 14.67 -16.09
CA PRO A 88 -12.52 14.12 -15.42
C PRO A 88 -12.66 12.61 -15.65
N ALA A 89 -12.02 12.06 -16.69
CA ALA A 89 -12.03 10.63 -17.00
C ALA A 89 -10.84 9.86 -16.39
N ALA A 90 -9.99 10.48 -15.56
CA ALA A 90 -8.80 9.82 -15.00
C ALA A 90 -9.15 8.56 -14.21
N THR A 91 -10.21 8.61 -13.39
CA THR A 91 -10.72 7.47 -12.62
C THR A 91 -11.19 6.34 -13.54
N GLN A 92 -11.90 6.67 -14.62
CA GLN A 92 -12.38 5.67 -15.58
C GLN A 92 -11.21 5.01 -16.32
N ARG A 93 -10.27 5.80 -16.86
CA ARG A 93 -9.07 5.28 -17.54
C ARG A 93 -8.23 4.39 -16.63
N ARG A 94 -8.12 4.76 -15.36
CA ARG A 94 -7.47 3.94 -14.34
C ARG A 94 -8.13 2.57 -14.22
N THR A 95 -9.46 2.54 -14.05
CA THR A 95 -10.21 1.28 -13.97
C THR A 95 -10.07 0.44 -15.24
N GLU A 96 -10.16 1.07 -16.42
CA GLU A 96 -10.01 0.39 -17.71
C GLU A 96 -8.60 -0.20 -17.90
N LEU A 97 -7.55 0.55 -17.56
CA LEU A 97 -6.17 0.07 -17.65
C LEU A 97 -5.94 -1.13 -16.74
N PHE A 98 -6.37 -1.05 -15.48
CA PHE A 98 -6.19 -2.14 -14.53
C PHE A 98 -7.04 -3.36 -14.88
N THR A 99 -8.25 -3.17 -15.39
CA THR A 99 -9.07 -4.28 -15.91
C THR A 99 -8.39 -4.96 -17.08
N ALA A 100 -7.86 -4.19 -18.04
CA ALA A 100 -7.12 -4.73 -19.18
C ALA A 100 -5.84 -5.46 -18.74
N TYR A 101 -5.10 -4.89 -17.78
CA TYR A 101 -3.89 -5.48 -17.26
C TYR A 101 -4.15 -6.81 -16.56
N ARG A 102 -5.17 -6.86 -15.70
CA ARG A 102 -5.64 -8.10 -15.06
C ARG A 102 -6.00 -9.16 -16.09
N GLN A 103 -6.74 -8.80 -17.13
CA GLN A 103 -7.15 -9.73 -18.19
C GLN A 103 -5.93 -10.31 -18.91
N VAL A 104 -4.94 -9.46 -19.25
CA VAL A 104 -3.70 -9.92 -19.89
C VAL A 104 -2.90 -10.85 -18.98
N LEU A 105 -2.85 -10.59 -17.66
CA LEU A 105 -2.21 -11.52 -16.71
C LEU A 105 -2.90 -12.89 -16.73
N VAL A 106 -4.23 -12.93 -16.62
CA VAL A 106 -5.00 -14.18 -16.64
C VAL A 106 -4.81 -14.91 -17.98
N ASP A 107 -4.92 -14.22 -19.11
CA ASP A 107 -4.78 -14.82 -20.44
C ASP A 107 -3.34 -15.29 -20.74
N THR A 108 -2.34 -14.69 -20.08
CA THR A 108 -0.95 -15.16 -20.16
C THR A 108 -0.65 -16.34 -19.24
N GLY A 109 -1.63 -16.77 -18.44
CA GLY A 109 -1.59 -17.94 -17.58
C GLY A 109 -1.23 -17.65 -16.12
N ALA A 110 -1.38 -16.39 -15.67
CA ALA A 110 -1.25 -16.06 -14.26
C ALA A 110 -2.35 -16.77 -13.45
N ASP A 111 -1.96 -17.32 -12.30
CA ASP A 111 -2.84 -17.95 -11.33
C ASP A 111 -2.71 -17.22 -9.99
N VAL A 112 -3.84 -17.00 -9.30
CA VAL A 112 -3.87 -16.43 -7.95
C VAL A 112 -3.03 -17.29 -6.97
N ARG A 113 -2.76 -18.55 -7.28
CA ARG A 113 -1.88 -19.44 -6.49
C ARG A 113 -0.48 -19.64 -7.06
N GLY A 114 -0.19 -19.13 -8.26
CA GLY A 114 1.12 -19.28 -8.91
C GLY A 114 2.21 -18.42 -8.27
N SER A 115 3.47 -18.85 -8.34
CA SER A 115 4.62 -18.12 -7.78
C SER A 115 5.47 -17.42 -8.82
N ASP A 116 5.11 -17.52 -10.11
CA ASP A 116 5.77 -16.78 -11.18
C ASP A 116 5.42 -15.28 -11.11
N GLN A 117 6.19 -14.48 -11.85
CA GLN A 117 6.05 -13.02 -11.87
C GLN A 117 4.62 -12.56 -12.19
N ASN A 118 3.97 -13.16 -13.19
CA ASN A 118 2.62 -12.74 -13.60
C ASN A 118 1.58 -13.11 -12.53
N SER A 119 1.72 -14.28 -11.91
CA SER A 119 0.87 -14.69 -10.80
C SER A 119 1.02 -13.80 -9.56
N LEU A 120 2.24 -13.38 -9.23
CA LEU A 120 2.49 -12.42 -8.15
C LEU A 120 1.90 -11.03 -8.47
N LEU A 121 2.05 -10.56 -9.71
CA LEU A 121 1.44 -9.31 -10.16
C LEU A 121 -0.09 -9.35 -10.11
N LEU A 122 -0.69 -10.49 -10.46
CA LEU A 122 -2.14 -10.69 -10.36
C LEU A 122 -2.61 -10.63 -8.90
N ARG A 123 -1.90 -11.28 -7.98
CA ARG A 123 -2.23 -11.19 -6.54
C ARG A 123 -2.10 -9.78 -5.99
N LEU A 124 -1.07 -9.03 -6.40
CA LEU A 124 -0.91 -7.64 -6.00
C LEU A 124 -2.10 -6.79 -6.46
N LEU A 125 -2.52 -6.97 -7.72
CA LEU A 125 -3.65 -6.24 -8.29
C LEU A 125 -4.97 -6.59 -7.59
N ASP A 126 -5.26 -7.88 -7.41
CA ASP A 126 -6.50 -8.32 -6.74
C ASP A 126 -6.48 -7.94 -5.25
N GLY A 127 -5.32 -8.01 -4.59
CA GLY A 127 -5.16 -7.61 -3.19
C GLY A 127 -5.33 -6.11 -2.96
N GLU A 128 -4.79 -5.26 -3.83
CA GLU A 128 -4.99 -3.80 -3.79
C GLU A 128 -6.48 -3.42 -3.93
N GLU A 129 -7.23 -4.10 -4.81
CA GLU A 129 -8.68 -3.93 -4.93
C GLU A 129 -9.40 -4.33 -3.64
N VAL A 130 -9.03 -5.47 -3.05
CA VAL A 130 -9.60 -5.92 -1.78
C VAL A 130 -9.25 -4.94 -0.65
N LEU A 131 -8.04 -4.38 -0.61
CA LEU A 131 -7.66 -3.35 0.36
C LEU A 131 -8.52 -2.09 0.22
N ARG A 132 -8.75 -1.61 -1.01
CA ARG A 132 -9.65 -0.47 -1.25
C ARG A 132 -11.07 -0.76 -0.78
N ARG A 133 -11.60 -1.95 -1.08
CA ARG A 133 -12.93 -2.36 -0.63
C ARG A 133 -13.00 -2.44 0.91
N LEU A 134 -12.00 -3.02 1.56
CA LEU A 134 -11.93 -3.06 3.03
C LEU A 134 -11.84 -1.65 3.64
N GLY A 135 -11.10 -0.74 2.99
CA GLY A 135 -11.03 0.66 3.40
C GLY A 135 -12.40 1.35 3.32
N ALA A 136 -13.16 1.14 2.24
CA ALA A 136 -14.51 1.68 2.09
C ALA A 136 -15.49 1.08 3.12
N GLU A 137 -15.44 -0.24 3.34
CA GLU A 137 -16.27 -0.92 4.35
C GLU A 137 -15.93 -0.43 5.78
N LEU A 138 -14.65 -0.19 6.08
CA LEU A 138 -14.23 0.40 7.36
C LEU A 138 -14.74 1.84 7.52
N ALA A 139 -14.72 2.64 6.45
CA ALA A 139 -15.26 4.00 6.48
C ALA A 139 -16.77 4.00 6.72
N GLU A 140 -17.52 3.07 6.11
CA GLU A 140 -18.96 2.90 6.34
C GLU A 140 -19.25 2.47 7.80
N VAL A 141 -18.50 1.50 8.32
CA VAL A 141 -18.64 1.06 9.73
C VAL A 141 -18.39 2.22 10.68
N ARG A 142 -17.34 3.03 10.45
CA ARG A 142 -17.06 4.23 11.25
C ARG A 142 -18.17 5.27 11.16
N ALA A 143 -18.70 5.52 9.96
CA ALA A 143 -19.82 6.44 9.78
C ALA A 143 -21.05 5.98 10.58
N ARG A 144 -21.32 4.67 10.59
CA ARG A 144 -22.44 4.09 11.36
C ARG A 144 -22.19 4.10 12.87
N GLU A 145 -20.96 3.85 13.33
CA GLU A 145 -20.57 3.99 14.75
C GLU A 145 -20.79 5.44 15.23
N ASN A 146 -20.36 6.42 14.43
CA ASN A 146 -20.58 7.84 14.73
C ASN A 146 -22.07 8.20 14.82
N GLN A 147 -22.89 7.66 13.90
CA GLN A 147 -24.33 7.87 13.95
C GLN A 147 -24.97 7.25 15.20
N LEU A 148 -24.61 6.01 15.55
CA LEU A 148 -25.12 5.35 16.76
C LEU A 148 -24.72 6.08 18.04
N ARG A 149 -23.54 6.69 18.06
CA ARG A 149 -23.10 7.53 19.19
C ARG A 149 -24.01 8.75 19.36
N LEU A 150 -24.33 9.44 18.26
CA LEU A 150 -25.26 10.58 18.28
C LEU A 150 -26.67 10.15 18.70
N ASP A 151 -27.16 9.02 18.20
CA ASP A 151 -28.46 8.47 18.56
C ASP A 151 -28.53 8.08 20.04
N LEU A 152 -27.44 7.51 20.59
CA LEU A 152 -27.33 7.16 22.01
C LEU A 152 -27.31 8.42 22.90
N GLU A 153 -26.57 9.46 22.50
CA GLU A 153 -26.55 10.75 23.21
C GLU A 153 -27.92 11.43 23.21
N GLU A 154 -28.63 11.39 22.07
CA GLU A 154 -30.01 11.88 21.96
C GLU A 154 -30.96 11.10 22.88
N GLU A 155 -30.85 9.78 22.91
CA GLU A 155 -31.71 8.93 23.73
C GLU A 155 -31.44 9.12 25.23
N ILE A 156 -30.18 9.32 25.63
CA ILE A 156 -29.81 9.71 26.99
C ILE A 156 -30.46 11.05 27.36
N ARG A 157 -30.42 12.04 26.45
CA ARG A 157 -31.04 13.35 26.67
C ARG A 157 -32.56 13.24 26.84
N ARG A 158 -33.21 12.41 26.02
CA ARG A 158 -34.66 12.14 26.14
C ARG A 158 -35.02 11.44 27.45
N ALA A 159 -34.24 10.44 27.85
CA ALA A 159 -34.46 9.71 29.09
C ALA A 159 -34.31 10.62 30.33
N GLN A 160 -33.43 11.61 30.28
CA GLN A 160 -33.31 12.64 31.32
C GLN A 160 -34.53 13.57 31.38
N ALA A 161 -35.13 13.89 30.22
CA ALA A 161 -36.31 14.75 30.15
C ALA A 161 -37.61 14.03 30.53
N SER A 162 -37.72 12.73 30.25
CA SER A 162 -38.89 11.92 30.60
C SER A 162 -38.49 10.45 30.84
N PRO A 163 -38.37 10.00 32.10
CA PRO A 163 -38.00 8.63 32.42
C PRO A 163 -39.19 7.69 32.14
N GLY A 164 -39.30 7.22 30.91
CA GLY A 164 -40.24 6.18 30.48
C GLY A 164 -39.57 4.81 30.35
N VAL A 165 -40.31 3.73 30.65
CA VAL A 165 -39.84 2.33 30.60
C VAL A 165 -39.31 1.95 29.20
N GLY A 166 -39.89 2.48 28.12
CA GLY A 166 -39.46 2.20 26.74
C GLY A 166 -38.06 2.72 26.37
N GLY A 167 -37.51 3.68 27.13
CA GLY A 167 -36.16 4.20 26.87
C GLY A 167 -35.04 3.22 27.26
N GLN A 168 -35.29 2.33 28.21
CA GLN A 168 -34.30 1.34 28.64
C GLN A 168 -34.07 0.26 27.57
N ASP A 169 -35.15 -0.27 26.98
CA ASP A 169 -35.06 -1.27 25.91
C ASP A 169 -34.35 -0.70 24.67
N ARG A 170 -34.71 0.54 24.28
CA ARG A 170 -34.07 1.21 23.14
C ARG A 170 -32.58 1.46 23.37
N ARG A 171 -32.19 1.85 24.59
CA ARG A 171 -30.80 2.02 24.97
C ARG A 171 -30.02 0.71 24.92
N HIS A 172 -30.57 -0.38 25.46
CA HIS A 172 -29.92 -1.69 25.41
C HIS A 172 -29.69 -2.13 23.95
N GLN A 173 -30.67 -1.90 23.07
CA GLN A 173 -30.54 -2.17 21.63
C GLN A 173 -29.39 -1.36 20.99
N LEU A 174 -29.28 -0.05 21.29
CA LEU A 174 -28.20 0.79 20.75
C LEU A 174 -26.82 0.34 21.27
N GLU A 175 -26.72 -0.07 22.53
CA GLU A 175 -25.49 -0.61 23.13
C GLU A 175 -25.08 -1.94 22.48
N GLU A 176 -26.03 -2.83 22.20
CA GLU A 176 -25.79 -4.07 21.46
C GLU A 176 -25.33 -3.82 20.01
N GLU A 177 -25.99 -2.90 19.30
CA GLU A 177 -25.60 -2.52 17.95
C GLU A 177 -24.19 -1.91 17.91
N THR A 178 -23.85 -1.08 18.89
CA THR A 178 -22.49 -0.49 19.04
C THR A 178 -21.45 -1.60 19.26
N ARG A 179 -21.75 -2.58 20.12
CA ARG A 179 -20.86 -3.73 20.36
C ARG A 179 -20.67 -4.58 19.10
N ALA A 180 -21.74 -4.79 18.32
CA ALA A 180 -21.68 -5.54 17.07
C ALA A 180 -20.83 -4.82 16.00
N LEU A 181 -20.94 -3.49 15.89
CA LEU A 181 -20.10 -2.71 14.98
C LEU A 181 -18.62 -2.72 15.38
N ALA A 182 -18.31 -2.59 16.67
CA ALA A 182 -16.94 -2.68 17.15
C ALA A 182 -16.30 -4.04 16.79
N GLN A 183 -17.02 -5.14 16.97
CA GLN A 183 -16.56 -6.47 16.56
C GLN A 183 -16.33 -6.57 15.04
N ARG A 184 -17.23 -6.00 14.24
CA ARG A 184 -17.09 -5.97 12.78
C ARG A 184 -15.88 -5.14 12.35
N ARG A 185 -15.66 -3.98 12.96
CA ARG A 185 -14.50 -3.12 12.73
C ARG A 185 -13.21 -3.89 13.02
N ASP A 186 -13.10 -4.53 14.18
CA ASP A 186 -11.89 -5.26 14.58
C ASP A 186 -11.63 -6.47 13.65
N ALA A 187 -12.67 -7.12 13.12
CA ALA A 187 -12.54 -8.16 12.10
C ALA A 187 -12.02 -7.60 10.76
N LEU A 188 -12.54 -6.45 10.31
CA LEU A 188 -12.10 -5.78 9.08
C LEU A 188 -10.65 -5.28 9.20
N VAL A 189 -10.27 -4.72 10.36
CA VAL A 189 -8.89 -4.27 10.63
C VAL A 189 -7.91 -5.44 10.58
N ARG A 190 -8.23 -6.56 11.25
CA ARG A 190 -7.40 -7.78 11.18
C ARG A 190 -7.25 -8.30 9.76
N ARG A 191 -8.35 -8.33 8.99
CA ARG A 191 -8.32 -8.76 7.59
C ARG A 191 -7.48 -7.83 6.72
N ARG A 192 -7.60 -6.50 6.90
CA ARG A 192 -6.77 -5.51 6.23
C ARG A 192 -5.28 -5.72 6.55
N GLY A 193 -4.95 -5.88 7.83
CA GLY A 193 -3.57 -6.12 8.29
C GLY A 193 -2.96 -7.37 7.67
N GLY A 194 -3.67 -8.50 7.70
CA GLY A 194 -3.19 -9.75 7.09
C GLY A 194 -2.97 -9.63 5.58
N LEU A 195 -3.86 -8.91 4.87
CA LEU A 195 -3.71 -8.68 3.44
C LEU A 195 -2.51 -7.78 3.11
N ILE A 196 -2.25 -6.73 3.90
CA ILE A 196 -1.06 -5.89 3.71
C ILE A 196 0.21 -6.73 3.78
N THR A 197 0.35 -7.58 4.81
CA THR A 197 1.50 -8.48 4.95
C THR A 197 1.65 -9.43 3.76
N GLU A 198 0.54 -10.00 3.26
CA GLU A 198 0.57 -10.88 2.08
C GLU A 198 1.05 -10.14 0.82
N LEU A 199 0.64 -8.88 0.62
CA LEU A 199 1.07 -8.08 -0.51
C LEU A 199 2.54 -7.66 -0.40
N ASP A 200 3.01 -7.33 0.80
CA ASP A 200 4.43 -7.03 1.03
C ASP A 200 5.32 -8.24 0.74
N ASP A 201 4.90 -9.44 1.15
CA ASP A 201 5.57 -10.69 0.78
C ASP A 201 5.61 -10.91 -0.75
N CYS A 202 4.53 -10.55 -1.46
CA CYS A 202 4.48 -10.63 -2.91
C CYS A 202 5.44 -9.63 -3.57
N ARG A 203 5.51 -8.39 -3.07
CA ARG A 203 6.46 -7.35 -3.54
C ARG A 203 7.90 -7.78 -3.32
N ALA A 204 8.22 -8.32 -2.14
CA ALA A 204 9.55 -8.82 -1.82
C ALA A 204 9.98 -9.95 -2.78
N ARG A 205 9.07 -10.89 -3.11
CA ARG A 205 9.35 -11.97 -4.06
C ARG A 205 9.56 -11.45 -5.49
N LEU A 206 8.77 -10.47 -5.93
CA LEU A 206 8.96 -9.84 -7.25
C LEU A 206 10.32 -9.15 -7.35
N ALA A 207 10.73 -8.40 -6.32
CA ALA A 207 12.04 -7.76 -6.29
C ALA A 207 13.19 -8.76 -6.44
N VAL A 208 13.07 -9.95 -5.83
CA VAL A 208 14.06 -11.04 -5.99
C VAL A 208 14.09 -11.58 -7.42
N ILE A 209 12.94 -11.78 -8.06
CA ILE A 209 12.86 -12.26 -9.46
C ILE A 209 13.48 -11.22 -10.40
N GLU A 210 13.15 -9.95 -10.24
CA GLU A 210 13.66 -8.86 -11.06
C GLU A 210 15.18 -8.67 -10.89
N ALA A 211 15.70 -8.82 -9.66
CA ALA A 211 17.14 -8.79 -9.40
C ALA A 211 17.87 -9.95 -10.10
N ALA A 212 17.27 -11.15 -10.11
CA ALA A 212 17.82 -12.31 -10.79
C ALA A 212 17.88 -12.12 -12.32
N GLU A 213 16.83 -11.56 -12.92
CA GLU A 213 16.80 -11.26 -14.36
C GLU A 213 17.79 -10.14 -14.74
N GLY A 214 17.95 -9.14 -13.87
CA GLY A 214 18.85 -8.02 -14.09
C GLY A 214 20.34 -8.35 -13.95
N SER A 215 20.69 -9.43 -13.23
CA SER A 215 22.09 -9.78 -12.97
C SER A 215 22.80 -10.37 -14.18
N GLY A 216 22.09 -10.79 -15.23
CA GLY A 216 22.68 -11.22 -16.52
C GLY A 216 23.67 -12.39 -16.47
N ASP A 217 24.01 -12.91 -15.29
CA ASP A 217 24.96 -14.00 -15.07
C ASP A 217 24.21 -15.32 -15.21
N LEU A 218 23.74 -15.54 -16.42
CA LEU A 218 23.20 -16.83 -16.86
C LEU A 218 24.35 -17.81 -16.94
N VAL A 219 24.67 -18.48 -15.84
CA VAL A 219 25.24 -19.83 -15.93
C VAL A 219 24.17 -20.66 -16.64
N PRO A 220 24.47 -21.28 -17.80
CA PRO A 220 23.50 -22.09 -18.49
C PRO A 220 23.18 -23.30 -17.60
N VAL A 221 21.94 -23.39 -17.13
CA VAL A 221 21.39 -24.64 -16.59
C VAL A 221 21.23 -25.59 -17.78
N GLY A 222 22.34 -26.25 -18.11
CA GLY A 222 22.35 -27.42 -18.96
C GLY A 222 21.64 -28.54 -18.23
N SER A 223 20.37 -28.77 -18.59
CA SER A 223 19.73 -30.07 -18.38
C SER A 223 20.39 -31.06 -19.33
N GLY A 224 21.46 -31.70 -18.86
CA GLY A 224 22.21 -32.70 -19.60
C GLY A 224 22.86 -33.67 -18.63
N GLY A 225 22.21 -34.82 -18.44
CA GLY A 225 22.80 -35.95 -17.72
C GLY A 225 24.10 -36.38 -18.39
N GLY A 226 25.16 -36.45 -17.61
CA GLY A 226 26.47 -36.90 -18.07
C GLY A 226 27.41 -37.08 -16.89
N ALA A 227 27.60 -38.35 -16.51
CA ALA A 227 28.62 -38.76 -15.56
C ALA A 227 30.02 -38.34 -16.03
N GLY A 228 30.90 -37.96 -15.10
CA GLY A 228 32.32 -37.81 -15.41
C GLY A 228 33.05 -36.84 -14.51
N LEU A 229 33.69 -37.39 -13.48
CA LEU A 229 34.75 -36.77 -12.69
C LEU A 229 35.78 -36.07 -13.58
N HIS A 230 36.32 -34.92 -13.15
CA HIS A 230 37.75 -34.72 -12.88
C HIS A 230 37.99 -33.30 -12.33
N GLN A 231 38.32 -33.26 -11.03
CA GLN A 231 38.97 -32.15 -10.37
C GLN A 231 40.41 -32.02 -10.89
N THR A 232 40.78 -30.85 -11.41
CA THR A 232 42.17 -30.42 -11.49
C THR A 232 42.28 -29.02 -10.90
N SER A 233 42.76 -28.97 -9.66
CA SER A 233 43.30 -27.76 -9.03
C SER A 233 44.43 -27.19 -9.88
N VAL A 234 44.34 -25.93 -10.26
CA VAL A 234 45.45 -25.15 -10.79
C VAL A 234 45.71 -23.98 -9.84
N LEU A 235 46.97 -23.91 -9.38
CA LEU A 235 47.56 -22.91 -8.49
C LEU A 235 47.53 -21.49 -9.12
N PRO A 236 47.55 -20.41 -8.31
CA PRO A 236 47.60 -19.04 -8.83
C PRO A 236 49.04 -18.62 -9.22
N PRO A 237 49.22 -17.73 -10.22
CA PRO A 237 50.53 -17.18 -10.58
C PRO A 237 50.98 -16.02 -9.65
N PRO A 238 52.30 -15.77 -9.54
CA PRO A 238 52.89 -14.78 -8.63
C PRO A 238 52.80 -13.33 -9.15
N PRO A 239 53.04 -12.31 -8.28
CA PRO A 239 52.78 -10.90 -8.60
C PRO A 239 53.92 -10.27 -9.41
N GLU A 240 53.57 -9.55 -10.48
CA GLU A 240 54.47 -8.65 -11.22
C GLU A 240 54.27 -7.19 -10.79
N LEU A 241 55.40 -6.48 -10.67
CA LEU A 241 55.58 -5.09 -10.26
C LEU A 241 55.25 -4.08 -11.40
N PRO A 242 55.00 -2.80 -11.08
CA PRO A 242 54.23 -1.90 -11.92
C PRO A 242 55.06 -1.28 -13.05
N THR A 243 54.48 -1.26 -14.25
CA THR A 243 54.97 -0.45 -15.37
C THR A 243 54.24 0.88 -15.42
N VAL A 244 55.04 1.94 -15.42
CA VAL A 244 54.68 3.35 -15.60
C VAL A 244 54.02 3.56 -16.95
N SER A 245 52.90 4.28 -16.99
CA SER A 245 52.33 4.85 -18.22
C SER A 245 51.83 6.26 -17.95
N GLU A 246 52.39 7.20 -18.71
CA GLU A 246 52.17 8.65 -18.69
C GLU A 246 50.79 9.08 -19.22
N PRO A 247 50.37 10.34 -18.94
CA PRO A 247 49.00 10.81 -19.12
C PRO A 247 48.69 11.26 -20.55
N SER A 248 47.59 10.76 -21.13
CA SER A 248 47.06 11.27 -22.39
C SER A 248 46.26 12.56 -22.18
N LYS A 249 46.66 13.57 -22.93
CA LYS A 249 46.20 14.97 -22.96
C LYS A 249 44.70 15.16 -23.21
N SER A 250 44.19 16.20 -22.56
CA SER A 250 42.94 16.89 -22.81
C SER A 250 42.95 17.68 -24.13
N GLY A 251 41.76 17.88 -24.68
CA GLY A 251 41.46 18.78 -25.80
C GLY A 251 40.25 18.24 -26.56
N GLY A 252 39.03 18.77 -26.45
CA GLY A 252 38.64 20.16 -26.35
C GLY A 252 38.13 20.62 -27.72
N ARG A 253 36.82 20.91 -27.79
CA ARG A 253 36.13 21.93 -28.63
C ARG A 253 34.79 21.42 -29.18
N ARG A 254 33.70 21.98 -28.62
CA ARG A 254 32.50 22.33 -29.39
C ARG A 254 32.81 23.59 -30.21
N PRO A 255 32.03 23.86 -31.27
CA PRO A 255 31.21 25.06 -31.19
C PRO A 255 29.75 24.84 -31.58
N LEU A 256 28.92 25.61 -30.88
CA LEU A 256 27.55 26.02 -31.18
C LEU A 256 27.49 26.84 -32.50
N VAL A 257 26.28 26.96 -33.05
CA VAL A 257 25.67 28.10 -33.82
C VAL A 257 24.80 27.54 -34.96
N LEU A 258 23.59 28.00 -35.31
CA LEU A 258 22.55 28.87 -34.77
C LEU A 258 21.28 28.63 -35.63
N ILE A 259 20.11 28.80 -35.00
CA ILE A 259 18.89 29.49 -35.48
C ILE A 259 18.25 29.10 -36.83
N GLY A 260 16.95 28.79 -36.74
CA GLY A 260 15.99 28.96 -37.84
C GLY A 260 14.55 28.90 -37.32
N ALA A 261 14.01 30.07 -36.96
CA ALA A 261 12.65 30.28 -36.47
C ALA A 261 11.59 30.21 -37.59
N ALA A 262 10.34 29.86 -37.26
CA ALA A 262 9.17 30.63 -37.66
C ALA A 262 7.87 30.13 -37.00
N VAL A 263 7.09 31.10 -36.55
CA VAL A 263 5.78 31.05 -35.90
C VAL A 263 4.67 31.23 -36.95
N ALA A 264 3.51 30.60 -36.74
CA ALA A 264 2.14 31.16 -36.86
C ALA A 264 1.14 30.21 -37.55
N ALA A 265 0.09 29.80 -36.82
CA ALA A 265 -1.29 30.17 -37.12
C ALA A 265 -2.25 29.63 -36.05
N VAL A 266 -3.17 30.50 -35.67
CA VAL A 266 -4.15 30.42 -34.57
C VAL A 266 -5.54 30.18 -35.20
N LEU A 267 -6.37 29.37 -34.51
CA LEU A 267 -7.84 29.23 -34.61
C LEU A 267 -8.49 28.54 -35.84
N LEU A 268 -8.88 27.29 -35.64
CA LEU A 268 -10.23 26.76 -35.97
C LEU A 268 -10.67 25.95 -34.74
N ALA A 269 -11.49 26.48 -33.82
CA ALA A 269 -12.93 26.59 -33.91
C ALA A 269 -13.64 25.27 -34.27
N GLY A 270 -14.22 24.63 -33.25
CA GLY A 270 -15.44 23.83 -33.38
C GLY A 270 -15.28 22.40 -33.92
N GLY A 271 -15.47 21.41 -33.05
CA GLY A 271 -15.66 20.03 -33.50
C GLY A 271 -15.62 19.03 -32.37
N GLY A 272 -16.69 18.97 -31.58
CA GLY A 272 -16.96 17.79 -30.76
C GLY A 272 -17.08 16.56 -31.66
N ALA A 273 -16.41 15.48 -31.29
CA ALA A 273 -16.70 14.16 -31.81
C ALA A 273 -16.50 13.15 -30.67
N VAL A 274 -17.63 12.88 -30.01
CA VAL A 274 -17.85 11.59 -29.36
C VAL A 274 -17.77 10.53 -30.45
N ALA A 275 -16.79 9.65 -30.39
CA ALA A 275 -16.73 8.45 -31.20
C ALA A 275 -16.45 7.27 -30.27
N GLY A 276 -17.53 6.59 -29.87
CA GLY A 276 -17.48 5.20 -29.44
C GLY A 276 -17.38 4.27 -30.66
N ILE A 277 -17.72 3.00 -30.39
CA ILE A 277 -17.78 1.82 -31.27
C ILE A 277 -16.37 1.21 -31.55
N TRP A 278 -16.04 -0.07 -31.27
CA TRP A 278 -16.76 -1.36 -31.38
C TRP A 278 -16.19 -2.37 -30.33
N ALA A 279 -16.88 -3.29 -29.66
CA ALA A 279 -18.09 -4.10 -29.90
C ALA A 279 -17.98 -5.11 -31.06
N THR A 280 -17.33 -6.25 -30.78
CA THR A 280 -17.56 -7.56 -31.42
C THR A 280 -17.51 -8.60 -30.30
N GLY A 281 -18.34 -9.63 -30.20
CA GLY A 281 -19.52 -10.07 -30.94
C GLY A 281 -20.17 -11.16 -30.09
N THR A 282 -21.50 -11.14 -30.06
CA THR A 282 -22.40 -12.08 -29.40
C THR A 282 -22.50 -13.39 -30.18
N GLU A 283 -22.52 -14.53 -29.48
CA GLU A 283 -23.27 -15.71 -29.93
C GLU A 283 -24.36 -16.03 -28.91
N ASP A 284 -25.57 -16.11 -29.46
CA ASP A 284 -26.83 -16.49 -28.82
C ASP A 284 -26.85 -17.97 -28.46
N ALA A 285 -27.37 -18.28 -27.27
CA ALA A 285 -28.12 -19.52 -27.06
C ALA A 285 -29.30 -19.25 -26.11
N ASN A 286 -30.47 -19.11 -26.72
CA ASN A 286 -31.78 -19.23 -26.08
C ASN A 286 -31.86 -20.47 -25.18
N ASN A 287 -32.31 -20.29 -23.93
CA ASN A 287 -33.44 -21.10 -23.46
C ASN A 287 -34.18 -20.45 -22.29
N ARG A 288 -35.47 -20.25 -22.55
CA ARG A 288 -36.52 -19.77 -21.66
C ARG A 288 -37.19 -20.97 -21.01
N ALA A 289 -37.32 -20.98 -19.68
CA ALA A 289 -38.59 -21.15 -18.96
C ALA A 289 -38.43 -21.64 -17.51
N ALA A 290 -39.31 -21.10 -16.67
CA ALA A 290 -39.89 -21.66 -15.44
C ALA A 290 -39.09 -21.57 -14.13
N SER A 291 -39.50 -20.61 -13.29
CA SER A 291 -39.48 -20.75 -11.83
C SER A 291 -40.32 -21.93 -11.38
N PRO A 292 -39.91 -22.61 -10.30
CA PRO A 292 -40.82 -22.72 -9.17
C PRO A 292 -40.13 -22.47 -7.81
N LYS A 293 -40.91 -21.89 -6.88
CA LYS A 293 -40.66 -21.79 -5.44
C LYS A 293 -41.56 -22.84 -4.73
N PRO A 294 -41.44 -23.03 -3.42
CA PRO A 294 -40.51 -23.86 -2.66
C PRO A 294 -41.19 -25.14 -2.11
N THR A 295 -40.41 -26.14 -1.70
CA THR A 295 -40.91 -27.22 -0.82
C THR A 295 -40.00 -27.43 0.38
N THR A 296 -40.54 -27.12 1.55
CA THR A 296 -40.15 -27.60 2.87
C THR A 296 -40.35 -29.11 2.96
N PRO A 297 -39.53 -29.81 3.75
CA PRO A 297 -40.12 -30.78 4.67
C PRO A 297 -39.74 -30.51 6.13
N SER A 298 -40.79 -30.52 6.93
CA SER A 298 -40.80 -30.61 8.38
C SER A 298 -40.54 -32.05 8.80
N ALA A 299 -39.68 -32.27 9.79
CA ALA A 299 -39.74 -33.45 10.65
C ALA A 299 -39.19 -33.10 12.04
N SER A 300 -40.09 -33.19 13.00
CA SER A 300 -39.91 -33.03 14.44
C SER A 300 -39.76 -34.41 15.08
N ALA A 301 -38.83 -34.58 16.02
CA ALA A 301 -38.99 -35.42 17.21
C ALA A 301 -37.86 -35.16 18.24
N THR A 302 -38.30 -34.77 19.44
CA THR A 302 -37.61 -34.57 20.73
C THR A 302 -37.42 -35.92 21.48
N PRO A 303 -37.11 -36.02 22.80
CA PRO A 303 -36.09 -35.39 23.67
C PRO A 303 -35.19 -36.44 24.40
N GLY A 304 -34.12 -35.99 25.07
CA GLY A 304 -33.37 -36.78 26.07
C GLY A 304 -32.80 -35.89 27.18
N THR A 305 -33.18 -36.20 28.41
CA THR A 305 -33.11 -35.38 29.63
C THR A 305 -31.89 -35.69 30.51
N THR A 306 -31.46 -34.68 31.30
CA THR A 306 -30.87 -34.74 32.67
C THR A 306 -29.41 -35.16 32.91
N ALA A 307 -28.63 -34.23 33.46
CA ALA A 307 -27.90 -34.27 34.76
C ALA A 307 -26.93 -33.06 34.77
N SER A 308 -27.11 -31.99 35.56
CA SER A 308 -27.08 -31.83 37.02
C SER A 308 -25.75 -32.23 37.67
N SER A 309 -24.89 -31.24 37.93
CA SER A 309 -23.97 -31.22 39.08
C SER A 309 -23.38 -29.82 39.32
N THR A 310 -23.93 -29.13 40.31
CA THR A 310 -23.25 -28.13 41.16
C THR A 310 -22.68 -28.88 42.37
N PRO A 311 -21.47 -28.56 42.88
CA PRO A 311 -21.30 -27.62 44.01
C PRO A 311 -19.97 -26.82 43.87
N SER A 312 -19.54 -25.85 44.67
CA SER A 312 -19.97 -25.28 45.96
C SER A 312 -19.32 -23.90 46.13
N ARG A 313 -19.98 -23.08 46.95
CA ARG A 313 -19.54 -21.77 47.47
C ARG A 313 -18.30 -21.89 48.36
N THR A 314 -17.45 -20.87 48.32
CA THR A 314 -16.75 -20.35 49.50
C THR A 314 -16.98 -18.85 49.57
N ALA A 315 -17.65 -18.41 50.63
CA ALA A 315 -17.80 -17.02 51.01
C ALA A 315 -16.60 -16.59 51.86
N SER A 316 -16.15 -15.35 51.70
CA SER A 316 -15.56 -14.59 52.81
C SER A 316 -15.91 -13.11 52.64
N SER A 317 -16.45 -12.53 53.70
CA SER A 317 -17.11 -11.23 53.72
C SER A 317 -16.21 -10.11 54.24
N ALA A 318 -16.59 -8.89 53.84
CA ALA A 318 -16.64 -7.65 54.62
C ALA A 318 -15.40 -6.74 54.67
N GLY A 319 -15.66 -5.46 54.36
CA GLY A 319 -14.78 -4.32 54.60
C GLY A 319 -15.11 -3.13 53.68
N ALA A 320 -16.22 -2.45 53.94
CA ALA A 320 -16.57 -1.19 53.27
C ALA A 320 -15.90 0.01 53.94
N THR A 321 -15.30 0.89 53.14
CA THR A 321 -15.06 2.31 53.48
C THR A 321 -15.30 3.16 52.23
N PRO A 322 -16.04 4.29 52.31
CA PRO A 322 -16.38 5.10 51.14
C PRO A 322 -15.22 6.03 50.77
N GLY A 323 -14.58 5.76 49.62
CA GLY A 323 -13.57 6.63 49.03
C GLY A 323 -14.21 7.59 48.04
N THR A 324 -14.18 8.88 48.39
CA THR A 324 -14.09 10.10 47.58
C THR A 324 -14.24 9.95 46.05
N PRO A 325 -15.12 10.72 45.37
CA PRO A 325 -15.22 10.70 43.92
C PRO A 325 -13.87 11.08 43.28
N ALA A 326 -13.34 10.19 42.47
CA ALA A 326 -12.12 10.41 41.69
C ALA A 326 -12.37 11.54 40.67
N PRO A 327 -11.41 12.46 40.48
CA PRO A 327 -11.53 13.55 39.53
C PRO A 327 -11.63 13.03 38.09
N GLU A 328 -12.40 13.75 37.27
CA GLU A 328 -12.72 13.45 35.87
C GLU A 328 -11.48 13.01 35.07
N GLN A 329 -11.58 11.83 34.45
CA GLN A 329 -10.52 11.23 33.66
C GLN A 329 -10.22 12.10 32.43
N ARG A 330 -9.04 12.75 32.44
CA ARG A 330 -8.41 13.29 31.22
C ARG A 330 -8.24 12.13 30.24
N SER A 331 -9.01 12.10 29.16
CA SER A 331 -8.90 11.08 28.12
C SER A 331 -7.58 11.29 27.37
N TRP A 332 -6.64 10.36 27.56
CA TRP A 332 -5.42 10.26 26.76
C TRP A 332 -5.70 9.51 25.48
N SER A 333 -5.24 10.02 24.34
CA SER A 333 -5.26 9.29 23.07
C SER A 333 -3.86 9.31 22.48
N LEU A 334 -3.38 8.18 21.97
CA LEU A 334 -2.17 8.20 21.15
C LEU A 334 -2.53 8.91 19.84
N ILE A 335 -1.60 9.68 19.29
CA ILE A 335 -1.89 10.40 18.03
C ILE A 335 -2.19 9.43 16.89
N GLU A 336 -1.69 8.19 16.98
CA GLU A 336 -1.99 7.09 16.04
C GLU A 336 -3.47 6.66 16.07
N ASP A 337 -4.18 6.89 17.17
CA ASP A 337 -5.61 6.59 17.30
C ASP A 337 -6.47 7.64 16.57
N LEU A 338 -5.89 8.78 16.21
CA LEU A 338 -6.57 9.83 15.45
C LEU A 338 -6.58 9.53 13.96
N VAL A 339 -7.58 10.07 13.26
CA VAL A 339 -7.67 9.96 11.81
C VAL A 339 -6.60 10.87 11.17
N PRO A 340 -5.60 10.33 10.46
CA PRO A 340 -4.68 11.15 9.69
C PRO A 340 -5.42 11.77 8.50
N MET A 341 -5.14 13.03 8.21
CA MET A 341 -5.70 13.75 7.06
C MET A 341 -5.03 13.35 5.75
N ASP A 342 -3.76 12.95 5.80
CA ASP A 342 -2.97 12.60 4.62
C ASP A 342 -3.00 11.09 4.40
N THR A 343 -3.66 10.65 3.32
CA THR A 343 -3.64 9.25 2.86
C THR A 343 -2.40 8.99 2.00
N TYR A 344 -1.22 9.00 2.60
CA TYR A 344 -0.10 8.26 2.03
C TYR A 344 -0.30 6.77 2.38
N PRO A 345 -0.22 5.84 1.42
CA PRO A 345 -0.28 4.41 1.73
C PRO A 345 0.80 4.08 2.77
N GLU A 346 0.41 3.43 3.86
CA GLU A 346 1.35 2.86 4.84
C GLU A 346 2.35 1.95 4.10
N GLY A 347 3.65 2.15 4.32
CA GLY A 347 4.73 1.44 3.61
C GLY A 347 5.32 2.19 2.42
N THR A 348 4.80 3.36 2.06
CA THR A 348 5.54 4.27 1.17
C THR A 348 6.69 4.93 1.94
N LYS A 349 7.79 5.27 1.24
CA LYS A 349 8.99 5.93 1.79
C LYS A 349 8.72 7.26 2.53
N ARG A 350 7.48 7.73 2.57
CA ARG A 350 7.01 8.98 3.18
C ARG A 350 6.01 8.79 4.32
N SER A 351 5.80 7.57 4.79
CA SER A 351 4.78 7.25 5.80
C SER A 351 5.40 6.82 7.13
N PHE A 352 4.81 7.28 8.24
CA PHE A 352 5.17 6.75 9.57
C PHE A 352 4.69 5.32 9.73
N THR A 353 5.59 4.48 10.24
CA THR A 353 5.31 3.13 10.73
C THR A 353 5.10 3.19 12.25
N ALA A 354 4.01 2.60 12.74
CA ALA A 354 3.76 2.45 14.16
C ALA A 354 4.38 1.14 14.67
N GLY A 355 5.11 1.18 15.78
CA GLY A 355 5.65 -0.03 16.38
C GLY A 355 6.70 0.21 17.44
N ALA A 356 7.35 -0.88 17.85
CA ALA A 356 8.46 -0.83 18.78
C ALA A 356 9.75 -0.43 18.06
N LEU A 357 10.53 0.47 18.64
CA LEU A 357 11.82 0.88 18.11
C LEU A 357 12.85 1.05 19.22
N THR A 358 14.11 0.69 18.94
CA THR A 358 15.21 0.88 19.88
C THR A 358 15.90 2.22 19.61
N VAL A 359 16.00 3.04 20.64
CA VAL A 359 16.64 4.36 20.65
C VAL A 359 17.51 4.46 21.89
N ASN A 360 18.81 4.75 21.72
CA ASN A 360 19.82 4.79 22.77
C ASN A 360 19.86 3.54 23.65
N ASN A 361 19.87 2.37 23.01
CA ASN A 361 19.83 1.04 23.64
C ASN A 361 18.60 0.79 24.53
N ARG A 362 17.52 1.55 24.33
CA ARG A 362 16.24 1.36 25.02
C ARG A 362 15.13 1.10 24.01
N VAL A 363 14.41 0.00 24.22
CA VAL A 363 13.23 -0.33 23.42
C VAL A 363 12.05 0.52 23.89
N TYR A 364 11.48 1.29 22.97
CA TYR A 364 10.24 2.02 23.16
C TYR A 364 9.12 1.27 22.44
N PRO A 365 8.08 0.79 23.15
CA PRO A 365 7.06 -0.06 22.55
C PRO A 365 6.05 0.70 21.67
N LYS A 366 5.94 2.01 21.86
CA LYS A 366 5.00 2.88 21.16
C LYS A 366 5.75 4.03 20.49
N THR A 367 6.06 3.85 19.22
CA THR A 367 6.75 4.85 18.43
C THR A 367 6.08 4.99 17.07
N LEU A 368 6.10 6.21 16.54
CA LEU A 368 5.88 6.50 15.13
C LEU A 368 7.23 6.80 14.51
N TYR A 369 7.74 5.91 13.68
CA TYR A 369 9.07 6.03 13.11
C TYR A 369 9.07 5.95 11.59
N ALA A 370 10.03 6.63 10.97
CA ALA A 370 10.19 6.68 9.53
C ALA A 370 11.61 7.09 9.15
N PHE A 371 11.99 6.79 7.90
CA PHE A 371 13.18 7.33 7.26
C PHE A 371 12.98 8.80 6.85
N GLU A 372 11.93 9.02 6.05
CA GLU A 372 11.44 10.34 5.68
C GLU A 372 9.91 10.26 5.83
N ALA A 373 9.27 11.13 6.60
CA ALA A 373 7.82 11.15 6.67
C ALA A 373 7.28 12.49 7.11
N GLU A 374 6.11 12.81 6.58
CA GLU A 374 5.22 13.85 7.07
C GLU A 374 3.83 13.24 7.22
N ARG A 375 3.14 13.60 8.30
CA ARG A 375 1.74 13.20 8.48
C ARG A 375 0.99 14.26 9.26
N THR A 376 -0.19 14.60 8.76
CA THR A 376 -1.10 15.54 9.41
C THR A 376 -2.24 14.79 10.10
N TRP A 377 -2.57 15.17 11.33
CA TRP A 377 -3.74 14.71 12.07
C TRP A 377 -4.69 15.85 12.34
N GLN A 378 -5.99 15.54 12.31
CA GLN A 378 -7.04 16.48 12.66
C GLN A 378 -7.31 16.42 14.16
N LEU A 379 -7.18 17.56 14.84
CA LEU A 379 -7.44 17.70 16.29
C LEU A 379 -8.83 18.27 16.57
N SER A 380 -9.44 18.98 15.61
CA SER A 380 -10.80 19.54 15.73
C SER A 380 -11.03 20.39 17.00
N ARG A 381 -9.96 20.97 17.59
CA ARG A 381 -10.00 21.73 18.85
C ARG A 381 -10.52 20.93 20.05
N GLU A 382 -10.43 19.61 19.99
CA GLU A 382 -10.90 18.74 21.08
C GLU A 382 -9.82 18.45 22.12
N TYR A 383 -8.57 18.85 21.87
CA TYR A 383 -7.39 18.49 22.67
C TYR A 383 -6.68 19.73 23.15
N SER A 384 -6.17 19.72 24.38
CA SER A 384 -5.40 20.82 24.98
C SER A 384 -3.89 20.66 24.86
N THR A 385 -3.36 19.44 24.90
CA THR A 385 -1.90 19.23 24.94
C THR A 385 -1.47 18.11 24.00
N PHE A 386 -0.43 18.35 23.21
CA PHE A 386 0.34 17.33 22.50
C PHE A 386 1.66 17.10 23.23
N THR A 387 1.99 15.85 23.53
CA THR A 387 3.28 15.46 24.11
C THR A 387 3.87 14.31 23.33
N ALA A 388 5.13 14.41 22.96
CA ALA A 388 5.91 13.32 22.37
C ALA A 388 7.35 13.40 22.87
N SER A 389 8.09 12.33 22.69
CA SER A 389 9.55 12.36 22.78
C SER A 389 10.12 12.07 21.41
N ALA A 390 11.21 12.70 21.02
CA ALA A 390 11.87 12.47 19.74
C ALA A 390 13.22 11.80 19.95
N GLY A 391 13.57 10.88 19.06
CA GLY A 391 14.88 10.22 19.08
C GLY A 391 15.19 9.53 17.76
N VAL A 392 16.44 9.15 17.57
CA VAL A 392 16.93 8.48 16.37
C VAL A 392 17.26 7.04 16.70
N SER A 393 16.85 6.11 15.83
CA SER A 393 17.05 4.68 16.09
C SER A 393 18.52 4.30 16.09
N ASP A 394 18.87 3.31 16.92
CA ASP A 394 20.22 2.73 16.99
C ASP A 394 20.64 2.02 15.68
N SER A 395 19.69 1.69 14.80
CA SER A 395 20.00 1.14 13.47
C SER A 395 20.47 2.21 12.46
N THR A 396 20.35 3.49 12.82
CA THR A 396 20.74 4.61 11.96
C THR A 396 22.28 4.75 11.96
N PRO A 397 22.93 4.84 10.80
CA PRO A 397 24.38 5.01 10.72
C PRO A 397 24.89 6.23 11.49
N SER A 398 26.07 6.07 12.10
CA SER A 398 26.74 7.15 12.80
C SER A 398 27.10 8.28 11.84
N GLY A 399 26.63 9.50 12.12
CA GLY A 399 26.87 10.69 11.29
C GLY A 399 25.61 11.26 10.63
N ASP A 400 24.52 10.49 10.60
CA ASP A 400 23.26 10.95 10.05
C ASP A 400 22.52 11.84 11.05
N VAL A 401 21.71 12.76 10.51
CA VAL A 401 20.96 13.73 11.29
C VAL A 401 19.52 13.77 10.79
N ILE A 402 18.57 13.58 11.70
CA ILE A 402 17.15 13.69 11.43
C ILE A 402 16.63 15.02 11.96
N THR A 403 15.95 15.75 11.10
CA THR A 403 15.19 16.97 11.43
C THR A 403 13.77 16.59 11.80
N PHE A 404 13.39 16.92 13.03
CA PHE A 404 12.04 16.77 13.55
C PHE A 404 11.33 18.12 13.55
N THR A 405 10.17 18.17 12.91
CA THR A 405 9.33 19.37 12.87
C THR A 405 7.92 19.04 13.36
N VAL A 406 7.38 19.90 14.21
CA VAL A 406 5.98 19.91 14.62
C VAL A 406 5.34 21.21 14.14
N GLU A 407 4.34 21.09 13.28
CA GLU A 407 3.53 22.21 12.82
C GLU A 407 2.13 22.12 13.42
N VAL A 408 1.59 23.26 13.82
CA VAL A 408 0.21 23.41 14.31
C VAL A 408 -0.49 24.40 13.38
N ASP A 409 -1.56 23.97 12.73
CA ASP A 409 -2.30 24.77 11.74
C ASP A 409 -1.42 25.42 10.65
N GLY A 410 -0.36 24.72 10.23
CA GLY A 410 0.59 25.18 9.21
C GLY A 410 1.69 26.11 9.71
N VAL A 411 1.76 26.37 11.02
CA VAL A 411 2.85 27.14 11.65
C VAL A 411 3.82 26.18 12.32
N ILE A 412 5.11 26.29 11.99
CA ILE A 412 6.18 25.54 12.66
C ILE A 412 6.25 25.98 14.12
N PHE A 413 5.81 25.10 15.02
CA PHE A 413 5.86 25.35 16.46
C PHE A 413 7.22 24.93 17.04
N LYS A 414 7.76 23.82 16.54
CA LYS A 414 9.05 23.31 16.98
C LYS A 414 9.77 22.65 15.82
N GLU A 415 11.05 22.99 15.68
CA GLU A 415 11.98 22.33 14.77
C GLU A 415 13.29 22.07 15.52
N PHE A 416 13.87 20.89 15.31
CA PHE A 416 15.20 20.56 15.82
C PHE A 416 15.77 19.34 15.11
N THR A 417 17.09 19.22 15.16
CA THR A 417 17.81 18.06 14.65
C THR A 417 18.25 17.13 15.77
N MET A 418 18.36 15.83 15.48
CA MET A 418 18.96 14.83 16.37
C MET A 418 19.80 13.85 15.56
N ALA A 419 20.87 13.34 16.17
CA ALA A 419 21.73 12.28 15.66
C ALA A 419 21.56 10.98 16.48
N PRO A 420 21.99 9.82 15.96
CA PRO A 420 22.05 8.58 16.75
C PRO A 420 22.90 8.77 18.01
N GLY A 421 22.40 8.35 19.17
CA GLY A 421 23.06 8.52 20.45
C GLY A 421 22.68 9.80 21.22
N ASP A 422 22.01 10.77 20.57
CA ASP A 422 21.52 11.98 21.25
C ASP A 422 20.45 11.63 22.28
N THR A 423 20.47 12.30 23.43
CA THR A 423 19.45 12.09 24.45
C THR A 423 18.05 12.39 23.91
N VAL A 424 17.11 11.48 24.18
CA VAL A 424 15.71 11.59 23.74
C VAL A 424 15.14 12.94 24.18
N LYS A 425 14.58 13.68 23.23
CA LYS A 425 14.12 15.06 23.45
C LYS A 425 12.61 15.10 23.62
N LYS A 426 12.16 15.53 24.79
CA LYS A 426 10.72 15.70 25.05
C LYS A 426 10.19 16.98 24.39
N VAL A 427 9.02 16.85 23.76
CA VAL A 427 8.26 17.92 23.12
C VAL A 427 6.88 17.97 23.77
N THR A 428 6.51 19.13 24.29
CA THR A 428 5.16 19.39 24.81
C THR A 428 4.67 20.70 24.22
N ILE A 429 3.46 20.68 23.65
CA ILE A 429 2.88 21.79 22.89
C ILE A 429 1.42 21.95 23.33
N ASP A 430 0.99 23.20 23.49
CA ASP A 430 -0.41 23.55 23.69
C ASP A 430 -1.13 23.51 22.34
N VAL A 431 -2.20 22.73 22.25
CA VAL A 431 -3.02 22.52 21.04
C VAL A 431 -4.50 22.81 21.30
N SER A 432 -4.83 23.51 22.40
CA SER A 432 -6.21 23.81 22.85
C SER A 432 -7.13 24.39 21.79
N GLU A 433 -6.61 25.18 20.85
CA GLU A 433 -7.38 25.77 19.75
C GLU A 433 -6.98 25.24 18.37
N ALA A 434 -6.10 24.23 18.33
CA ALA A 434 -5.53 23.72 17.10
C ALA A 434 -6.57 22.92 16.30
N PHE A 435 -6.66 23.19 15.00
CA PHE A 435 -7.46 22.37 14.10
C PHE A 435 -6.67 21.14 13.62
N ARG A 436 -5.36 21.29 13.40
CA ARG A 436 -4.46 20.27 12.84
C ARG A 436 -3.08 20.31 13.50
N VAL A 437 -2.46 19.15 13.56
CA VAL A 437 -1.03 19.01 13.87
C VAL A 437 -0.36 18.18 12.78
N LYS A 438 0.79 18.63 12.29
CA LYS A 438 1.64 17.88 11.37
C LYS A 438 2.94 17.52 12.06
N LEU A 439 3.29 16.24 12.03
CA LEU A 439 4.61 15.77 12.46
C LEU A 439 5.43 15.43 11.23
N THR A 440 6.70 15.81 11.28
CA THR A 440 7.65 15.61 10.21
C THR A 440 8.94 15.04 10.79
N ALA A 441 9.50 14.04 10.13
CA ALA A 441 10.83 13.51 10.36
C ALA A 441 11.54 13.41 9.00
N LEU A 442 12.56 14.25 8.78
CA LEU A 442 13.31 14.30 7.52
C LEU A 442 14.78 14.07 7.79
N GLU A 443 15.39 13.13 7.08
CA GLU A 443 16.84 13.02 7.08
C GLU A 443 17.47 14.16 6.29
N SER A 444 18.51 14.79 6.87
CA SER A 444 19.14 15.95 6.26
C SER A 444 20.11 15.56 5.14
N PHE A 445 20.94 14.52 5.32
CA PHE A 445 21.97 14.13 4.34
C PHE A 445 22.51 12.70 4.58
N SER A 446 21.95 11.67 3.94
CA SER A 446 22.65 10.37 3.86
C SER A 446 22.27 9.54 2.62
N THR A 447 23.02 8.46 2.40
CA THR A 447 22.77 7.43 1.37
C THR A 447 22.23 6.12 1.98
N HIS A 448 22.00 6.11 3.29
CA HIS A 448 21.59 4.96 4.08
C HIS A 448 20.28 5.27 4.80
N GLU A 449 19.53 4.25 5.22
CA GLU A 449 18.21 4.48 5.81
C GLU A 449 18.32 4.75 7.33
N GLY A 450 18.36 6.02 7.74
CA GLY A 450 18.25 6.45 9.13
C GLY A 450 16.81 6.65 9.62
N TYR A 451 16.42 6.05 10.75
CA TYR A 451 15.05 6.11 11.26
C TYR A 451 14.90 7.12 12.40
N GLY A 452 14.12 8.18 12.16
CA GLY A 452 13.64 9.09 13.20
C GLY A 452 12.34 8.59 13.83
N ALA A 453 12.18 8.79 15.15
CA ALA A 453 11.03 8.30 15.90
C ALA A 453 10.41 9.35 16.82
N TRP A 454 9.08 9.51 16.69
CA TRP A 454 8.23 10.11 17.71
C TRP A 454 7.79 9.02 18.69
N ILE A 455 8.37 9.02 19.87
CA ILE A 455 8.16 8.12 21.00
C ILE A 455 6.99 8.62 21.85
N ASP A 456 6.05 7.72 22.16
CA ASP A 456 4.85 7.99 22.96
C ASP A 456 4.12 9.30 22.58
N PRO A 457 3.77 9.51 21.29
CA PRO A 457 3.06 10.72 20.89
C PRO A 457 1.60 10.66 21.34
N ILE A 458 1.24 11.51 22.30
CA ILE A 458 -0.03 11.53 23.00
C ILE A 458 -0.67 12.91 22.87
N VAL A 459 -1.98 12.93 22.65
CA VAL A 459 -2.83 14.12 22.81
C VAL A 459 -3.74 13.95 24.03
N THR A 460 -3.99 15.05 24.73
CA THR A 460 -4.86 15.06 25.93
C THR A 460 -5.94 16.12 25.78
N LYS A 461 -7.15 15.81 26.25
CA LYS A 461 -8.24 16.79 26.36
C LYS A 461 -8.03 17.74 27.52
#